data_AF-A0A5J5D866-F1
#
_entry.id   AF-A0A5J5D866-F1
#
_cell.length_a   1.000
_cell.length_b   1.000
_cell.length_c   1.000
_cell.angle_alpha   90.00
_cell.angle_beta   90.00
_cell.angle_gamma   90.00
#
_symmetry.space_group_name_H-M   'P 1'
#
loop_
_entity.id
_entity.type
_entity.pdbx_description
1 polymer ?
#
loop_
_entity_poly.entity_id
_entity_poly.type
_entity_poly.pdbx_seq_one_letter_code
_entity_poly.pdbx_strand_id
1 'polypeptide(L)'
;MTERSGNRHLERGKTQLQEKSPLAALSWYSPASSVRQCRALHTTINRRGLEEFFDLPENWGETSVKSGAPWTAKQLRTKSNEDLHKLWYVLLKEKNLLLTLEQEARRQRVQMPSPERTRKVERSMIRLETVVKERETALRLLQTGQEKARPGAWRRNIFGYVYWYRFKEYAIPWHMNRRYKRKRFFTPKFVQSHIRLRIERDLREKARKVTLEKATQSKIKEKFPHVKVSAS
;
A
#
# COMPACT_ATOMS: atom_id res chain seq x y z
N MET A 1 -15.75 -59.07 19.01
CA MET A 1 -14.96 -60.11 18.32
C MET A 1 -13.69 -59.46 17.77
N THR A 2 -12.56 -59.83 18.38
CA THR A 2 -11.16 -59.86 17.88
C THR A 2 -10.57 -58.56 17.27
N GLU A 3 -9.77 -57.75 17.97
CA GLU A 3 -8.36 -57.92 18.42
C GLU A 3 -7.29 -58.09 17.33
N ARG A 4 -6.31 -57.17 17.34
CA ARG A 4 -4.84 -57.29 17.12
C ARG A 4 -4.29 -55.86 17.04
N SER A 5 -3.74 -55.23 18.09
CA SER A 5 -2.56 -55.54 18.91
C SER A 5 -1.33 -55.93 18.10
N GLY A 6 -0.33 -55.04 18.12
CA GLY A 6 0.97 -55.17 17.46
C GLY A 6 1.96 -54.18 18.08
N ASN A 7 2.32 -54.44 19.33
CA ASN A 7 3.33 -53.74 20.11
C ASN A 7 4.73 -54.24 19.70
N ARG A 8 5.71 -53.34 19.51
CA ARG A 8 7.14 -53.72 19.54
C ARG A 8 7.95 -52.74 20.38
N HIS A 9 8.58 -53.35 21.39
CA HIS A 9 9.49 -52.85 22.40
C HIS A 9 10.84 -52.38 21.82
N LEU A 10 11.43 -51.31 22.40
CA LEU A 10 12.72 -51.26 23.14
C LEU A 10 13.96 -51.31 22.21
N GLU A 11 14.92 -50.37 22.22
CA GLU A 11 15.90 -50.00 23.27
C GLU A 11 16.33 -48.52 23.12
N ARG A 12 16.52 -47.70 24.16
CA ARG A 12 17.56 -47.65 25.22
C ARG A 12 19.00 -47.55 24.70
N GLY A 13 19.49 -46.32 24.56
CA GLY A 13 20.91 -45.97 24.54
C GLY A 13 21.13 -44.65 25.30
N LYS A 14 21.41 -44.75 26.60
CA LYS A 14 21.95 -43.65 27.42
C LYS A 14 23.47 -43.82 27.44
N THR A 15 24.21 -42.76 27.12
CA THR A 15 25.60 -42.62 27.56
C THR A 15 25.74 -41.27 28.25
N GLN A 16 25.81 -41.35 29.59
CA GLN A 16 26.49 -40.39 30.45
C GLN A 16 28.00 -40.56 30.25
N LEU A 17 28.77 -39.48 30.44
CA LEU A 17 30.14 -39.38 30.96
C LEU A 17 30.59 -37.93 30.69
N GLN A 18 30.34 -37.00 31.60
CA GLN A 18 31.16 -36.65 32.77
C GLN A 18 32.47 -35.92 32.42
N GLU A 19 32.50 -34.66 32.86
CA GLU A 19 33.61 -33.78 33.28
C GLU A 19 35.02 -34.01 32.73
N LYS A 20 35.66 -32.91 32.32
CA LYS A 20 36.70 -32.20 33.12
C LYS A 20 37.29 -31.04 32.31
N SER A 21 37.19 -29.84 32.85
CA SER A 21 38.17 -28.79 32.62
C SER A 21 39.46 -29.12 33.38
N PRO A 22 40.62 -28.72 32.86
CA PRO A 22 41.45 -27.84 33.65
C PRO A 22 42.07 -26.69 32.83
N LEU A 23 42.26 -25.59 33.55
CA LEU A 23 43.04 -24.43 33.14
C LEU A 23 44.50 -24.85 32.88
N ALA A 24 45.07 -24.39 31.75
CA ALA A 24 46.52 -24.37 31.55
C ALA A 24 46.93 -23.09 30.81
N ALA A 25 48.05 -22.56 31.29
CA ALA A 25 48.59 -21.22 31.13
C ALA A 25 48.95 -20.76 29.70
N LEU A 26 49.07 -19.43 29.59
CA LEU A 26 49.66 -18.65 28.51
C LEU A 26 51.09 -19.13 28.14
N SER A 27 51.42 -19.08 26.86
CA SER A 27 52.77 -18.72 26.40
C SER A 27 52.72 -18.07 25.02
N TRP A 28 53.56 -17.06 24.86
CA TRP A 28 53.51 -16.04 23.83
C TRP A 28 54.27 -16.44 22.56
N TYR A 29 54.12 -15.60 21.54
CA TYR A 29 54.91 -15.48 20.29
C TYR A 29 54.36 -16.22 19.07
N SER A 30 53.47 -15.52 18.33
CA SER A 30 53.32 -15.68 16.88
C SER A 30 54.07 -14.55 16.18
N PRO A 31 54.87 -14.82 15.13
CA PRO A 31 55.61 -13.79 14.41
C PRO A 31 54.64 -12.90 13.64
N ALA A 32 54.91 -11.60 13.64
CA ALA A 32 54.15 -10.59 12.92
C ALA A 32 54.20 -10.89 11.41
N SER A 33 53.21 -11.60 10.89
CA SER A 33 52.95 -11.64 9.46
C SER A 33 52.50 -10.24 9.05
N SER A 34 53.25 -9.61 8.14
CA SER A 34 52.83 -8.40 7.44
C SER A 34 51.46 -8.68 6.78
N VAL A 35 50.39 -8.23 7.44
CA VAL A 35 49.07 -8.18 6.84
C VAL A 35 49.17 -7.06 5.82
N ARG A 36 49.46 -7.44 4.56
CA ARG A 36 49.15 -6.59 3.42
C ARG A 36 47.70 -6.14 3.61
N GLN A 37 47.51 -4.87 3.92
CA GLN A 37 46.22 -4.23 3.85
C GLN A 37 45.82 -4.26 2.38
N CYS A 38 45.16 -5.34 1.97
CA CYS A 38 44.38 -5.36 0.76
C CYS A 38 43.34 -4.27 0.96
N ARG A 39 43.58 -3.10 0.37
CA ARG A 39 42.59 -2.03 0.27
C ARG A 39 41.40 -2.67 -0.45
N ALA A 40 40.36 -3.00 0.31
CA ALA A 40 39.14 -3.53 -0.27
C ALA A 40 38.63 -2.43 -1.21
N LEU A 41 38.73 -2.66 -2.52
CA LEU A 41 38.04 -1.88 -3.52
C LEU A 41 36.55 -2.18 -3.33
N HIS A 42 35.94 -1.48 -2.39
CA HIS A 42 34.55 -1.62 -2.07
C HIS A 42 33.76 -0.97 -3.21
N THR A 43 33.25 -1.76 -4.15
CA THR A 43 32.33 -1.31 -5.22
C THR A 43 30.94 -1.00 -4.67
N THR A 44 30.81 -0.63 -3.40
CA THR A 44 29.51 -0.24 -2.88
C THR A 44 29.11 1.07 -3.49
N ILE A 45 27.97 1.00 -4.17
CA ILE A 45 27.11 2.12 -4.52
C ILE A 45 27.25 3.22 -3.46
N ASN A 46 27.78 4.38 -3.87
CA ASN A 46 27.94 5.54 -3.00
C ASN A 46 26.58 5.88 -2.38
N ARG A 47 26.44 5.63 -1.08
CA ARG A 47 25.30 6.07 -0.28
C ARG A 47 25.62 7.49 0.17
N ARG A 48 25.10 8.50 -0.53
CA ARG A 48 25.27 9.91 -0.13
C ARG A 48 24.60 10.23 1.21
N GLY A 49 23.89 9.26 1.80
CA GLY A 49 23.40 9.32 3.17
C GLY A 49 22.33 10.39 3.32
N LEU A 50 22.60 11.40 4.15
CA LEU A 50 21.67 12.50 4.38
C LEU A 50 21.61 13.50 3.22
N GLU A 51 22.62 13.53 2.35
CA GLU A 51 22.65 14.46 1.22
C GLU A 51 21.52 14.16 0.22
N GLU A 52 20.99 12.93 0.18
CA GLU A 52 19.89 12.55 -0.72
C GLU A 52 18.54 13.19 -0.35
N PHE A 53 18.44 13.82 0.82
CA PHE A 53 17.26 14.59 1.25
C PHE A 53 17.27 16.04 0.77
N PHE A 54 18.36 16.49 0.15
CA PHE A 54 18.52 17.84 -0.33
C PHE A 54 18.79 17.85 -1.84
N ASP A 55 18.36 18.93 -2.50
CA ASP A 55 18.69 19.13 -3.91
C ASP A 55 20.19 19.40 -4.06
N LEU A 56 20.70 19.27 -5.29
CA LEU A 56 22.09 19.56 -5.60
C LEU A 56 22.44 20.99 -5.13
N PRO A 57 23.65 21.21 -4.56
CA PRO A 57 24.05 22.54 -4.08
C PRO A 57 23.94 23.65 -5.14
N GLU A 58 24.06 23.28 -6.42
CA GLU A 58 23.90 24.18 -7.57
C GLU A 58 22.48 24.75 -7.71
N ASN A 59 21.46 24.02 -7.26
CA ASN A 59 20.05 24.40 -7.39
C ASN A 59 19.53 25.22 -6.20
N TRP A 60 20.40 25.55 -5.23
CA TRP A 60 19.98 26.27 -4.02
C TRP A 60 19.73 27.75 -4.32
N GLY A 61 18.56 28.25 -3.93
CA GLY A 61 18.17 29.65 -4.15
C GLY A 61 17.60 29.94 -5.54
N GLU A 62 17.56 28.96 -6.45
CA GLU A 62 16.88 29.12 -7.74
C GLU A 62 15.35 29.12 -7.58
N THR A 63 14.67 30.06 -8.26
CA THR A 63 13.20 30.15 -8.23
C THR A 63 12.52 29.03 -9.02
N SER A 64 13.16 28.54 -10.08
CA SER A 64 12.59 27.52 -10.98
C SER A 64 13.61 26.46 -11.35
N VAL A 65 13.39 25.22 -10.92
CA VAL A 65 14.22 24.07 -11.27
C VAL A 65 13.58 23.33 -12.44
N LYS A 66 14.32 23.19 -13.54
CA LYS A 66 13.85 22.49 -14.75
C LYS A 66 13.54 21.04 -14.42
N SER A 67 12.29 20.60 -14.64
CA SER A 67 11.85 19.25 -14.35
C SER A 67 11.13 18.61 -15.54
N GLY A 68 11.44 17.33 -15.80
CA GLY A 68 10.85 16.55 -16.88
C GLY A 68 9.35 16.30 -16.75
N ALA A 69 8.80 15.55 -17.71
CA ALA A 69 7.41 15.11 -17.69
C ALA A 69 7.21 13.96 -16.69
N PRO A 70 6.01 13.82 -16.08
CA PRO A 70 5.69 12.69 -15.22
C PRO A 70 5.59 11.38 -16.03
N TRP A 71 5.93 10.26 -15.40
CA TRP A 71 5.83 8.94 -16.01
C TRP A 71 4.39 8.63 -16.45
N THR A 72 4.24 8.14 -17.68
CA THR A 72 2.94 7.74 -18.24
C THR A 72 2.71 6.25 -18.04
N ALA A 73 1.47 5.83 -17.76
CA ALA A 73 1.14 4.41 -17.55
C ALA A 73 1.58 3.52 -18.73
N LYS A 74 1.45 3.99 -19.97
CA LYS A 74 1.93 3.28 -21.17
C LYS A 74 3.44 2.97 -21.12
N GLN A 75 4.26 3.94 -20.70
CA GLN A 75 5.71 3.74 -20.56
C GLN A 75 6.03 2.74 -19.46
N LEU A 76 5.30 2.79 -18.34
CA LEU A 76 5.50 1.90 -17.19
C LEU A 76 5.09 0.45 -17.51
N ARG A 77 4.07 0.24 -18.37
CA ARG A 77 3.64 -1.10 -18.80
C ARG A 77 4.71 -1.85 -19.60
N THR A 78 5.59 -1.14 -20.30
CA THR A 78 6.70 -1.74 -21.07
C THR A 78 7.87 -2.19 -20.17
N LYS A 79 7.95 -1.72 -18.92
CA LYS A 79 9.09 -2.01 -18.02
C LYS A 79 8.90 -3.30 -17.23
N SER A 80 10.01 -3.95 -16.88
CA SER A 80 10.02 -5.15 -16.02
C SER A 80 9.56 -4.82 -14.59
N ASN A 81 9.13 -5.83 -13.82
CA ASN A 81 8.74 -5.60 -12.41
C ASN A 81 9.94 -5.16 -11.55
N GLU A 82 11.14 -5.65 -11.85
CA GLU A 82 12.38 -5.26 -11.16
C GLU A 82 12.71 -3.78 -11.39
N ASP A 83 12.57 -3.30 -12.63
CA ASP A 83 12.81 -1.89 -12.96
C ASP A 83 11.76 -0.99 -12.32
N LEU A 84 10.49 -1.42 -12.28
CA LEU A 84 9.44 -0.67 -11.57
C LEU A 84 9.73 -0.58 -10.06
N HIS A 85 10.24 -1.65 -9.46
CA HIS A 85 10.64 -1.63 -8.05
C HIS A 85 11.81 -0.67 -7.80
N LYS A 86 12.84 -0.68 -8.66
CA LYS A 86 13.94 0.30 -8.59
C LYS A 86 13.44 1.74 -8.77
N LEU A 87 12.59 1.95 -9.78
CA LEU A 87 12.00 3.26 -10.08
C LEU A 87 11.15 3.80 -8.93
N TRP A 88 10.41 2.94 -8.23
CA TRP A 88 9.63 3.33 -7.05
C TRP A 88 10.51 3.99 -5.99
N TYR A 89 11.69 3.43 -5.71
CA TYR A 89 12.62 4.03 -4.75
C TYR A 89 13.25 5.32 -5.26
N VAL A 90 13.55 5.43 -6.55
CA VAL A 90 14.02 6.71 -7.13
C VAL A 90 12.97 7.81 -6.93
N LEU A 91 11.70 7.52 -7.24
CA LEU A 91 10.59 8.46 -7.05
C LEU A 91 10.33 8.76 -5.57
N LEU A 92 10.48 7.76 -4.69
CA LEU A 92 10.29 7.93 -3.26
C LEU A 92 11.35 8.87 -2.65
N LYS A 93 12.61 8.74 -3.09
CA LYS A 93 13.69 9.63 -2.64
C LYS A 93 13.45 11.07 -3.10
N GLU A 94 13.10 11.26 -4.37
CA GLU A 94 12.71 12.57 -4.89
C GLU A 94 11.51 13.15 -4.11
N LYS A 95 10.49 12.34 -3.81
CA LYS A 95 9.34 12.78 -3.01
C LYS A 95 9.77 13.25 -1.62
N ASN A 96 10.66 12.51 -0.95
CA ASN A 96 11.15 12.87 0.37
C ASN A 96 11.97 14.17 0.35
N LEU A 97 12.81 14.35 -0.67
CA LEU A 97 13.56 15.58 -0.92
C LEU A 97 12.62 16.77 -1.15
N LEU A 98 11.55 16.59 -1.93
CA LEU A 98 10.60 17.67 -2.17
C LEU A 98 9.79 18.03 -0.91
N LEU A 99 9.50 17.06 -0.04
CA LEU A 99 8.82 17.30 1.23
C LEU A 99 9.72 18.04 2.23
N THR A 100 11.01 17.72 2.29
CA THR A 100 11.97 18.48 3.12
C THR A 100 12.10 19.91 2.62
N LEU A 101 12.19 20.09 1.30
CA LEU A 101 12.27 21.41 0.66
C LEU A 101 10.98 22.23 0.87
N GLU A 102 9.80 21.63 0.73
CA GLU A 102 8.52 22.28 1.02
C GLU A 102 8.44 22.73 2.49
N GLN A 103 8.87 21.87 3.42
CA GLN A 103 8.84 22.17 4.84
C GLN A 103 9.84 23.27 5.22
N GLU A 104 11.04 23.27 4.64
CA GLU A 104 12.04 24.32 4.88
C GLU A 104 11.59 25.65 4.26
N ALA A 105 10.99 25.65 3.07
CA ALA A 105 10.41 26.85 2.47
C ALA A 105 9.32 27.48 3.38
N ARG A 106 8.44 26.64 3.96
CA ARG A 106 7.45 27.09 4.95
C ARG A 106 8.10 27.68 6.21
N ARG A 107 9.16 27.05 6.72
CA ARG A 107 9.90 27.53 7.90
C ARG A 107 10.53 28.91 7.64
N GLN A 108 11.14 29.08 6.47
CA GLN A 108 11.73 30.35 6.02
C GLN A 108 10.69 31.37 5.55
N ARG A 109 9.40 30.98 5.49
CA ARG A 109 8.30 31.80 4.96
C ARG A 109 8.51 32.26 3.52
N VAL A 110 9.21 31.45 2.73
CA VAL A 110 9.40 31.67 1.29
C VAL A 110 8.55 30.70 0.48
N GLN A 111 8.30 31.04 -0.78
CA GLN A 111 7.63 30.12 -1.70
C GLN A 111 8.57 28.98 -2.09
N MET A 112 8.03 27.76 -2.17
CA MET A 112 8.78 26.59 -2.60
C MET A 112 9.19 26.74 -4.07
N PRO A 113 10.48 26.52 -4.40
CA PRO A 113 10.91 26.34 -5.78
C PRO A 113 10.12 25.22 -6.48
N SER A 114 9.53 25.53 -7.64
CA SER A 114 8.89 24.54 -8.53
C SER A 114 7.96 23.51 -7.87
N PRO A 115 6.84 23.94 -7.23
CA PRO A 115 5.90 23.04 -6.54
C PRO A 115 5.19 22.04 -7.49
N GLU A 116 5.25 22.28 -8.81
CA GLU A 116 4.78 21.34 -9.82
C GLU A 116 5.53 20.01 -9.80
N ARG A 117 6.80 19.98 -9.35
CA ARG A 117 7.60 18.74 -9.22
C ARG A 117 6.90 17.73 -8.32
N THR A 118 6.39 18.17 -7.17
CA THR A 118 5.68 17.30 -6.21
C THR A 118 4.49 16.61 -6.88
N ARG A 119 3.67 17.37 -7.60
CA ARG A 119 2.50 16.83 -8.32
C ARG A 119 2.90 15.86 -9.43
N LYS A 120 4.02 16.10 -10.13
CA LYS A 120 4.54 15.20 -11.18
C LYS A 120 5.00 13.87 -10.59
N VAL A 121 5.71 13.91 -9.47
CA VAL A 121 6.20 12.71 -8.77
C VAL A 121 5.04 11.90 -8.21
N GLU A 122 4.09 12.54 -7.51
CA GLU A 122 2.89 11.86 -6.99
C GLU A 122 2.09 11.18 -8.10
N ARG A 123 1.86 11.89 -9.21
CA ARG A 123 1.17 11.32 -10.37
C ARG A 123 1.91 10.12 -10.94
N SER A 124 3.23 10.17 -10.98
CA SER A 124 4.06 9.05 -11.44
C SER A 124 3.97 7.85 -10.50
N MET A 125 4.00 8.08 -9.18
CA MET A 125 3.87 7.02 -8.16
C MET A 125 2.49 6.35 -8.22
N ILE A 126 1.40 7.12 -8.32
CA ILE A 126 0.04 6.57 -8.44
C ILE A 126 -0.07 5.70 -9.69
N ARG A 127 0.45 6.16 -10.84
CA ARG A 127 0.42 5.39 -12.09
C ARG A 127 1.24 4.11 -11.99
N LEU A 128 2.39 4.14 -11.33
CA LEU A 128 3.22 2.96 -11.09
C LEU A 128 2.45 1.94 -10.23
N GLU A 129 1.86 2.38 -9.12
CA GLU A 129 1.06 1.53 -8.26
C GLU A 129 -0.13 0.91 -9.01
N THR A 130 -0.81 1.68 -9.86
CA THR A 130 -1.90 1.19 -10.72
C THR A 130 -1.42 0.11 -11.67
N VAL A 131 -0.30 0.31 -12.37
CA VAL A 131 0.25 -0.70 -13.32
C VAL A 131 0.62 -2.00 -12.58
N VAL A 132 1.20 -1.90 -11.39
CA VAL A 132 1.53 -3.09 -10.59
C VAL A 132 0.25 -3.81 -10.13
N LYS A 133 -0.77 -3.07 -9.68
CA LYS A 133 -2.09 -3.63 -9.33
C LYS A 133 -2.80 -4.27 -10.51
N GLU A 134 -2.72 -3.68 -11.71
CA GLU A 134 -3.26 -4.24 -12.95
C GLU A 134 -2.64 -5.62 -13.23
N ARG A 135 -1.30 -5.71 -13.17
CA ARG A 135 -0.56 -6.97 -13.38
C ARG A 135 -0.94 -8.04 -12.36
N GLU A 136 -0.98 -7.67 -11.08
CA GLU A 136 -1.33 -8.58 -9.99
C GLU A 136 -2.79 -9.05 -10.06
N THR A 137 -3.70 -8.16 -10.46
CA THR A 137 -5.11 -8.49 -10.67
C THR A 137 -5.30 -9.43 -11.86
N ALA A 138 -4.64 -9.17 -12.99
CA ALA A 138 -4.69 -10.04 -14.16
C ALA A 138 -4.16 -11.45 -13.83
N LEU A 139 -3.04 -11.54 -13.13
CA LEU A 139 -2.47 -12.83 -12.70
C LEU A 139 -3.43 -13.58 -11.77
N ARG A 140 -3.99 -12.90 -10.77
CA ARG A 140 -4.95 -13.52 -9.83
C ARG A 140 -6.20 -14.02 -10.54
N LEU A 141 -6.75 -13.26 -11.50
CA LEU A 141 -7.91 -13.66 -12.28
C LEU A 141 -7.63 -14.93 -13.09
N LEU A 142 -6.45 -15.05 -13.69
CA LEU A 142 -6.06 -16.26 -14.43
C LEU A 142 -5.86 -17.48 -13.52
N GLN A 143 -5.28 -17.29 -12.33
CA GLN A 143 -4.97 -18.39 -11.42
C GLN A 143 -6.17 -18.86 -10.57
N THR A 144 -7.01 -17.94 -10.11
CA THR A 144 -8.06 -18.22 -9.10
C THR A 144 -9.47 -17.79 -9.55
N GLY A 145 -9.58 -16.98 -10.61
CA GLY A 145 -10.84 -16.35 -11.02
C GLY A 145 -11.38 -15.28 -10.04
N GLN A 146 -10.64 -14.93 -8.98
CA GLN A 146 -11.12 -13.99 -7.97
C GLN A 146 -10.79 -12.54 -8.35
N GLU A 147 -11.80 -11.67 -8.41
CA GLU A 147 -11.60 -10.26 -8.73
C GLU A 147 -10.85 -9.48 -7.64
N LYS A 148 -11.14 -9.76 -6.37
CA LYS A 148 -10.62 -9.00 -5.23
C LYS A 148 -9.45 -9.71 -4.57
N ALA A 149 -8.37 -8.96 -4.33
CA ALA A 149 -7.20 -9.47 -3.59
C ALA A 149 -7.54 -9.91 -2.17
N ARG A 150 -8.36 -9.10 -1.47
CA ARG A 150 -8.73 -9.36 -0.09
C ARG A 150 -10.15 -9.93 -0.03
N PRO A 151 -10.34 -11.09 0.60
CA PRO A 151 -11.66 -11.68 0.70
C PRO A 151 -12.60 -10.82 1.58
N GLY A 152 -13.88 -10.94 1.29
CA GLY A 152 -14.93 -10.24 2.01
C GLY A 152 -16.30 -10.75 1.61
N ALA A 153 -17.31 -10.26 2.30
CA ALA A 153 -18.70 -10.60 2.00
C ALA A 153 -19.60 -9.40 2.26
N TRP A 154 -20.70 -9.32 1.52
CA TRP A 154 -21.79 -8.40 1.81
C TRP A 154 -22.44 -8.76 3.15
N ARG A 155 -22.49 -7.80 4.08
CA ARG A 155 -23.10 -7.97 5.40
C ARG A 155 -24.02 -6.80 5.69
N ARG A 156 -25.03 -7.05 6.52
CA ARG A 156 -25.91 -6.00 7.06
C ARG A 156 -25.40 -5.57 8.42
N ASN A 157 -25.40 -4.26 8.69
CA ASN A 157 -25.16 -3.75 10.04
C ASN A 157 -26.46 -3.69 10.84
N ILE A 158 -26.34 -3.29 12.11
CA ILE A 158 -27.48 -3.16 13.04
C ILE A 158 -28.49 -2.12 12.52
N PHE A 159 -28.04 -1.09 11.81
CA PHE A 159 -28.88 -0.01 11.29
C PHE A 159 -29.49 -0.28 9.89
N GLY A 160 -29.32 -1.49 9.35
CA GLY A 160 -29.90 -1.89 8.07
C GLY A 160 -29.07 -1.58 6.83
N TYR A 161 -27.88 -0.99 6.97
CA TYR A 161 -26.99 -0.75 5.83
C TYR A 161 -26.31 -2.03 5.39
N VAL A 162 -26.36 -2.29 4.08
CA VAL A 162 -25.57 -3.33 3.42
C VAL A 162 -24.19 -2.74 3.11
N TYR A 163 -23.13 -3.41 3.57
CA TYR A 163 -21.76 -2.97 3.34
C TYR A 163 -20.86 -4.17 3.05
N TRP A 164 -19.79 -3.93 2.29
CA TRP A 164 -18.77 -4.93 2.02
C TRP A 164 -17.88 -5.11 3.25
N TYR A 165 -18.07 -6.21 3.98
CA TYR A 165 -17.25 -6.54 5.13
C TYR A 165 -15.96 -7.24 4.67
N ARG A 166 -14.84 -6.52 4.80
CA ARG A 166 -13.49 -7.05 4.50
C ARG A 166 -13.05 -7.97 5.63
N PHE A 167 -12.71 -9.21 5.31
CA PHE A 167 -12.26 -10.17 6.30
C PHE A 167 -10.90 -9.77 6.87
N LYS A 168 -10.67 -10.12 8.13
CA LYS A 168 -9.39 -9.96 8.82
C LYS A 168 -8.80 -11.34 9.06
N GLU A 169 -7.49 -11.42 8.98
CA GLU A 169 -6.76 -12.63 9.34
C GLU A 169 -6.79 -12.80 10.86
N TYR A 170 -7.03 -14.03 11.32
CA TYR A 170 -7.04 -14.41 12.72
C TYR A 170 -6.36 -15.77 12.85
N ALA A 171 -5.64 -15.99 13.95
CA ALA A 171 -5.01 -17.28 14.24
C ALA A 171 -6.02 -18.38 14.62
N ILE A 172 -7.17 -18.00 15.18
CA ILE A 172 -8.22 -18.93 15.64
C ILE A 172 -9.50 -18.81 14.80
N PRO A 173 -10.27 -19.90 14.65
CA PRO A 173 -11.58 -19.86 14.00
C PRO A 173 -12.55 -18.84 14.62
N TRP A 174 -13.45 -18.32 13.78
CA TRP A 174 -14.36 -17.22 14.16
C TRP A 174 -15.30 -17.56 15.33
N HIS A 175 -15.69 -18.84 15.47
CA HIS A 175 -16.59 -19.31 16.52
C HIS A 175 -15.90 -19.47 17.89
N MET A 176 -14.56 -19.49 17.93
CA MET A 176 -13.76 -19.43 19.16
C MET A 176 -13.39 -17.99 19.52
N ASN A 177 -13.35 -17.10 18.52
CA ASN A 177 -12.97 -15.71 18.72
C ASN A 177 -14.07 -14.89 19.43
N ARG A 178 -13.90 -14.66 20.74
CA ARG A 178 -14.80 -13.84 21.58
C ARG A 178 -15.01 -12.42 21.04
N ARG A 179 -14.01 -11.81 20.38
CA ARG A 179 -14.13 -10.46 19.81
C ARG A 179 -14.95 -10.46 18.53
N TYR A 180 -14.81 -11.50 17.71
CA TYR A 180 -15.61 -11.67 16.50
C TYR A 180 -17.08 -11.92 16.85
N LYS A 181 -17.37 -12.83 17.80
CA LYS A 181 -18.74 -13.17 18.22
C LYS A 181 -19.54 -11.98 18.77
N ARG A 182 -18.87 -10.96 19.32
CA ARG A 182 -19.54 -9.72 19.78
C ARG A 182 -20.06 -8.86 18.63
N LYS A 183 -19.61 -9.07 17.40
CA LYS A 183 -20.09 -8.34 16.22
C LYS A 183 -21.48 -8.85 15.81
N ARG A 184 -22.39 -7.92 15.54
CA ARG A 184 -23.75 -8.22 15.06
C ARG A 184 -23.82 -7.96 13.55
N PHE A 185 -24.06 -9.02 12.79
CA PHE A 185 -24.21 -8.97 11.33
C PHE A 185 -25.67 -9.17 10.90
N PHE A 186 -26.61 -8.64 11.68
CA PHE A 186 -28.02 -8.68 11.39
C PHE A 186 -28.66 -7.35 11.78
N THR A 187 -29.82 -7.08 11.18
CA THR A 187 -30.60 -5.87 11.43
C THR A 187 -31.83 -6.23 12.26
N PRO A 188 -32.03 -5.64 13.44
CA PRO A 188 -33.23 -5.85 14.24
C PRO A 188 -34.51 -5.38 13.53
N LYS A 189 -35.65 -6.00 13.82
CA LYS A 189 -36.94 -5.69 13.15
C LYS A 189 -37.39 -4.25 13.35
N PHE A 190 -37.21 -3.66 14.55
CA PHE A 190 -37.62 -2.28 14.84
C PHE A 190 -36.92 -1.22 13.99
N VAL A 191 -35.82 -1.57 13.30
CA VAL A 191 -35.10 -0.67 12.40
C VAL A 191 -35.80 -0.54 11.04
N GLN A 192 -36.75 -1.42 10.70
CA GLN A 192 -37.42 -1.43 9.40
C GLN A 192 -38.14 -0.12 9.07
N SER A 193 -38.82 0.50 10.05
CA SER A 193 -39.47 1.81 9.86
C SER A 193 -38.48 2.89 9.44
N HIS A 194 -37.31 2.90 10.08
CA HIS A 194 -36.24 3.85 9.78
C HIS A 194 -35.59 3.59 8.41
N ILE A 195 -35.51 2.33 8.00
CA ILE A 195 -35.04 1.96 6.65
C ILE A 195 -36.01 2.50 5.60
N ARG A 196 -37.32 2.33 5.81
CA ARG A 196 -38.36 2.87 4.92
C ARG A 196 -38.24 4.39 4.77
N LEU A 197 -38.20 5.12 5.89
CA LEU A 197 -38.08 6.59 5.87
C LEU A 197 -36.82 7.07 5.13
N ARG A 198 -35.72 6.33 5.28
CA ARG A 198 -34.47 6.62 4.56
C ARG A 198 -34.63 6.44 3.05
N ILE A 199 -35.24 5.33 2.62
CA ILE A 199 -35.51 5.05 1.20
C ILE A 199 -36.43 6.13 0.62
N GLU A 200 -37.51 6.49 1.33
CA GLU A 200 -38.43 7.55 0.91
C GLU A 200 -37.70 8.89 0.72
N ARG A 201 -36.81 9.25 1.66
CA ARG A 201 -36.00 10.46 1.54
C ARG A 201 -35.08 10.42 0.32
N ASP A 202 -34.36 9.32 0.10
CA ASP A 202 -33.46 9.15 -1.05
C ASP A 202 -34.24 9.24 -2.38
N LEU A 203 -35.46 8.70 -2.43
CA LEU A 203 -36.35 8.83 -3.60
C LEU A 203 -36.79 10.28 -3.83
N ARG A 204 -37.17 11.01 -2.78
CA ARG A 204 -37.53 12.44 -2.86
C ARG A 204 -36.34 13.29 -3.31
N GLU A 205 -35.13 13.00 -2.83
CA GLU A 205 -33.90 13.68 -3.26
C GLU A 205 -33.60 13.42 -4.74
N LYS A 206 -33.70 12.18 -5.19
CA LYS A 206 -33.56 11.83 -6.62
C LYS A 206 -34.59 12.56 -7.49
N ALA A 207 -35.85 12.58 -7.08
CA ALA A 207 -36.90 13.29 -7.81
C ALA A 207 -36.62 14.80 -7.90
N ARG A 208 -36.22 15.43 -6.79
CA ARG A 208 -35.84 16.86 -6.76
C ARG A 208 -34.67 17.14 -7.71
N LYS A 209 -33.65 16.27 -7.73
CA LYS A 209 -32.50 16.41 -8.63
C LYS A 209 -32.91 16.33 -10.10
N VAL A 210 -33.75 15.37 -10.47
CA VAL A 210 -34.27 15.24 -11.84
C VAL A 210 -35.09 16.46 -12.25
N THR A 211 -35.95 16.97 -11.37
CA THR A 211 -36.72 18.19 -11.64
C THR A 211 -35.81 19.39 -11.84
N LEU A 212 -34.79 19.54 -10.99
CA LEU A 212 -33.80 20.61 -11.11
C LEU A 212 -33.04 20.50 -12.44
N GLU A 213 -32.56 19.31 -12.81
CA GLU A 213 -31.87 19.08 -14.08
C GLU A 213 -32.74 19.47 -15.28
N LYS A 214 -34.01 19.05 -15.31
CA LYS A 214 -34.96 19.45 -16.36
C LYS A 214 -35.17 20.96 -16.41
N ALA A 215 -35.34 21.60 -15.25
CA ALA A 215 -35.50 23.04 -15.18
C ALA A 215 -34.24 23.79 -15.66
N THR A 216 -33.04 23.30 -15.30
CA THR A 216 -31.77 23.87 -15.79
C THR A 216 -31.63 23.69 -17.29
N GLN A 217 -31.99 22.53 -17.84
CA GLN A 217 -31.98 22.28 -19.28
C GLN A 217 -32.98 23.17 -20.03
N SER A 218 -34.19 23.38 -19.49
CA SER A 218 -35.18 24.33 -20.08
C SER A 218 -34.60 25.73 -20.14
N LYS A 219 -34.04 26.23 -19.03
CA LYS A 219 -33.41 27.56 -18.97
C LYS A 219 -32.23 27.69 -19.92
N ILE A 220 -31.43 26.64 -20.11
CA ILE A 220 -30.32 26.64 -21.08
C ILE A 220 -30.85 26.71 -22.51
N LYS A 221 -31.90 25.94 -22.85
CA LYS A 221 -32.53 25.97 -24.17
C LYS A 221 -33.15 27.33 -24.49
N GLU A 222 -33.79 27.97 -23.51
CA GLU A 222 -34.33 29.33 -23.65
C GLU A 222 -33.23 30.36 -23.94
N LYS A 223 -32.11 30.29 -23.21
CA LYS A 223 -30.98 31.24 -23.37
C LYS A 223 -30.14 30.97 -24.62
N PHE A 224 -29.99 29.70 -25.00
CA PHE A 224 -29.12 29.25 -26.09
C PHE A 224 -29.88 28.32 -27.04
N PRO A 225 -30.84 28.85 -27.83
CA PRO A 225 -31.72 28.04 -28.68
C PRO A 225 -30.99 27.31 -29.82
N HIS A 226 -29.82 27.81 -30.24
CA HIS A 226 -29.00 27.21 -31.30
C HIS A 226 -28.09 26.07 -30.79
N VAL A 227 -27.95 25.89 -29.47
CA VAL A 227 -27.12 24.81 -28.90
C VAL A 227 -27.92 23.51 -28.91
N LYS A 228 -27.55 22.59 -29.79
CA LYS A 228 -28.06 21.21 -29.76
C LYS A 228 -27.56 20.51 -28.50
N VAL A 229 -28.37 20.49 -27.45
CA VAL A 229 -28.08 19.71 -26.23
C VAL A 229 -28.06 18.23 -26.63
N SER A 230 -26.91 17.56 -26.52
CA SER A 230 -26.82 16.12 -26.75
C SER A 230 -27.68 15.42 -25.70
N ALA A 231 -28.72 14.71 -26.13
CA ALA A 231 -29.48 13.85 -25.25
C ALA A 231 -28.53 12.78 -24.68
N SER A 232 -28.41 12.74 -23.35
CA SER A 232 -27.73 11.65 -22.62
C SER A 232 -28.73 10.57 -22.24
#